data_AF-S7Z6J3-F1
#
_entry.id   AF-S7Z6J3-F1
#
_cell.length_a   1.000
_cell.length_b   1.000
_cell.length_c   1.000
_cell.angle_alpha   90.00
_cell.angle_beta   90.00
_cell.angle_gamma   90.00
#
_symmetry.space_group_name_H-M   'P 1'
#
loop_
_entity.id
_entity.type
_entity.pdbx_description
1 polymer ?
#
loop_
_entity_poly.entity_id
_entity_poly.type
_entity_poly.pdbx_seq_one_letter_code
_entity_poly.pdbx_strand_id
1 'polypeptide(L)'
;MKRLQAEAQRTRQNLLETEDGNQWIVVLGLSPSVIQKLDDDHTSLGDVTYRFQWEGTAGLIKVVPSHSHDTTTDRFTRYIDSRLSAMGIDTFYIMWAATSTYKPTPAKGKQGDQTFIPPSRWPSAQQTADWGWPTFVLETGVSESLPRLREDARWWFANSRGDVRIVLLISIKKSCVKFEKWQLAPPNAARPLTRAYINSMLSQSPSMPPLIQQPAATQQAYCAQAVEVTPADIHGAPIILPFAALFDRDPGPSETDVVINAQQLRAIVHVLF
;
A
#
# COMPACT_ATOMS: atom_id res chain seq x y z
N MET A 1 -25.83 7.17 -6.49
CA MET A 1 -25.16 6.35 -7.52
C MET A 1 -24.93 7.08 -8.84
N LYS A 2 -25.95 7.40 -9.66
CA LYS A 2 -25.72 8.03 -10.99
C LYS A 2 -24.79 9.26 -10.97
N ARG A 3 -24.97 10.17 -10.02
CA ARG A 3 -24.09 11.35 -9.86
C ARG A 3 -22.65 10.97 -9.51
N LEU A 4 -22.46 10.00 -8.63
CA LEU A 4 -21.13 9.50 -8.25
C LEU A 4 -20.42 8.84 -9.43
N GLN A 5 -21.16 8.05 -10.22
CA GLN A 5 -20.62 7.44 -11.44
C GLN A 5 -20.17 8.50 -12.45
N ALA A 6 -20.98 9.54 -12.70
CA ALA A 6 -20.60 10.62 -13.60
C ALA A 6 -19.35 11.39 -13.11
N GLU A 7 -19.24 11.61 -11.80
CA GLU A 7 -18.05 12.26 -11.22
C GLU A 7 -16.82 11.36 -11.31
N ALA A 8 -16.96 10.05 -11.05
CA ALA A 8 -15.88 9.08 -11.20
C ALA A 8 -15.36 9.01 -12.64
N GLN A 9 -16.26 9.06 -13.62
CA GLN A 9 -15.90 9.11 -15.04
C GLN A 9 -15.19 10.41 -15.40
N ARG A 10 -15.67 11.56 -14.92
CA ARG A 10 -15.02 12.85 -15.13
C ARG A 10 -13.62 12.89 -14.52
N THR A 11 -13.47 12.43 -13.29
CA THR A 11 -12.16 12.34 -12.61
C THR A 11 -11.21 11.43 -13.39
N ARG A 12 -11.67 10.25 -13.84
CA ARG A 12 -10.87 9.36 -14.67
C ARG A 12 -10.44 10.04 -15.98
N GLN A 13 -11.35 10.72 -16.67
CA GLN A 13 -11.05 11.42 -17.92
C GLN A 13 -10.00 12.51 -17.73
N ASN A 14 -10.13 13.33 -16.68
CA ASN A 14 -9.14 14.34 -16.35
C ASN A 14 -7.76 13.73 -16.08
N LEU A 15 -7.70 12.61 -15.35
CA LEU A 15 -6.45 11.91 -15.06
C LEU A 15 -5.83 11.28 -16.32
N LEU A 16 -6.64 10.83 -17.27
CA LEU A 16 -6.16 10.32 -18.56
C LEU A 16 -5.59 11.44 -19.45
N GLU A 17 -6.19 12.63 -19.41
CA GLU A 17 -5.76 13.78 -20.21
C GLU A 17 -4.50 14.46 -19.65
N THR A 18 -4.44 14.58 -18.32
CA THR A 18 -3.36 15.33 -17.65
C THR A 18 -2.24 14.44 -17.15
N GLU A 19 -2.45 13.11 -17.08
CA GLU A 19 -1.55 12.12 -16.49
C GLU A 19 -1.21 12.39 -15.00
N ASP A 20 -1.90 13.32 -14.34
CA ASP A 20 -1.69 13.76 -12.95
C ASP A 20 -2.99 14.37 -12.37
N GLY A 21 -3.00 14.78 -11.11
CA GLY A 21 -4.15 15.48 -10.51
C GLY A 21 -4.85 14.75 -9.36
N ASN A 22 -6.00 15.28 -8.95
CA ASN A 22 -6.80 14.69 -7.86
C ASN A 22 -7.46 13.37 -8.28
N GLN A 23 -7.16 12.29 -7.54
CA GLN A 23 -7.79 10.97 -7.73
C GLN A 23 -8.99 10.71 -6.83
N TRP A 24 -9.30 11.58 -5.88
CA TRP A 24 -10.26 11.28 -4.83
C TRP A 24 -11.57 12.02 -4.94
N ILE A 25 -12.66 11.29 -4.68
CA ILE A 25 -14.00 11.82 -4.55
C ILE A 25 -14.48 11.57 -3.12
N VAL A 26 -14.81 12.64 -2.41
CA VAL A 26 -15.45 12.56 -1.09
C VAL A 26 -16.95 12.47 -1.30
N VAL A 27 -17.57 11.47 -0.67
CA VAL A 27 -19.01 11.24 -0.72
C VAL A 27 -19.56 11.28 0.69
N LEU A 28 -20.50 12.18 0.96
CA LEU A 28 -21.12 12.34 2.27
C LEU A 28 -22.52 11.75 2.29
N GLY A 29 -22.97 11.33 3.47
CA GLY A 29 -24.34 10.82 3.66
C GLY A 29 -24.61 9.50 2.95
N LEU A 30 -23.60 8.64 2.82
CA LEU A 30 -23.79 7.29 2.27
C LEU A 30 -24.70 6.47 3.19
N SER A 31 -25.73 5.84 2.61
CA SER A 31 -26.51 4.83 3.30
C SER A 31 -25.73 3.53 3.42
N PRO A 32 -26.03 2.66 4.41
CA PRO A 32 -25.41 1.34 4.53
C PRO A 32 -25.50 0.50 3.25
N SER A 33 -26.65 0.56 2.56
CA SER A 33 -26.84 -0.14 1.29
C SER A 33 -25.94 0.36 0.15
N VAL A 34 -25.60 1.64 0.14
CA VAL A 34 -24.67 2.20 -0.85
C VAL A 34 -23.23 1.85 -0.48
N ILE A 35 -22.86 1.88 0.80
CA ILE A 35 -21.54 1.42 1.28
C ILE A 35 -21.34 -0.03 0.87
N GLN A 36 -22.30 -0.90 1.18
CA GLN A 36 -22.23 -2.32 0.81
C GLN A 36 -22.09 -2.49 -0.71
N LYS A 37 -22.88 -1.75 -1.49
CA LYS A 37 -22.76 -1.81 -2.95
C LYS A 37 -21.38 -1.37 -3.46
N LEU A 38 -20.81 -0.29 -2.91
CA LEU A 38 -19.48 0.19 -3.29
C LEU A 38 -18.37 -0.76 -2.84
N ASP A 39 -18.56 -1.47 -1.74
CA ASP A 39 -17.62 -2.42 -1.16
C ASP A 39 -17.61 -3.75 -1.92
N ASP A 40 -18.78 -4.34 -2.13
CA ASP A 40 -18.96 -5.70 -2.66
C ASP A 40 -19.00 -5.75 -4.20
N ASP A 41 -19.53 -4.70 -4.85
CA ASP A 41 -19.71 -4.62 -6.31
C ASP A 41 -18.75 -3.61 -6.93
N HIS A 42 -17.56 -4.08 -7.33
CA HIS A 42 -16.53 -3.29 -7.99
C HIS A 42 -16.96 -2.72 -9.37
N THR A 43 -18.11 -3.13 -9.91
CA THR A 43 -18.69 -2.60 -11.15
C THR A 43 -19.74 -1.51 -10.90
N SER A 44 -19.97 -1.15 -9.64
CA SER A 44 -21.03 -0.22 -9.24
C SER A 44 -20.88 1.21 -9.78
N LEU A 45 -19.68 1.57 -10.26
CA LEU A 45 -19.36 2.82 -10.96
C LEU A 45 -19.12 2.63 -12.46
N GLY A 46 -19.67 1.56 -13.04
CA GLY A 46 -19.52 1.21 -14.45
C GLY A 46 -18.14 0.63 -14.75
N ASP A 47 -17.45 1.23 -15.70
CA ASP A 47 -16.11 0.83 -16.16
C ASP A 47 -14.96 1.53 -15.41
N VAL A 48 -15.29 2.37 -14.43
CA VAL A 48 -14.29 3.07 -13.61
C VAL A 48 -13.78 2.14 -12.53
N THR A 49 -12.52 1.70 -12.62
CA THR A 49 -11.83 1.02 -11.53
C THR A 49 -11.62 1.98 -10.37
N TYR A 50 -11.93 1.54 -9.15
CA TYR A 50 -11.74 2.34 -7.94
C TYR A 50 -11.28 1.51 -6.74
N ARG A 51 -10.84 2.21 -5.69
CA ARG A 51 -10.73 1.69 -4.32
C ARG A 51 -11.62 2.49 -3.40
N PHE A 52 -12.25 1.81 -2.46
CA PHE A 52 -13.18 2.42 -1.53
C PHE A 52 -12.64 2.42 -0.10
N GLN A 53 -12.89 3.53 0.58
CA GLN A 53 -12.70 3.69 2.01
C GLN A 53 -13.92 4.39 2.59
N TRP A 54 -14.34 4.04 3.80
CA TRP A 54 -15.40 4.75 4.50
C TRP A 54 -15.18 4.81 6.01
N GLU A 55 -15.83 5.79 6.63
CA GLU A 55 -15.99 5.92 8.08
C GLU A 55 -17.36 6.54 8.39
N GLY A 56 -18.20 5.79 9.10
CA GLY A 56 -19.61 6.14 9.29
C GLY A 56 -20.33 6.24 7.95
N THR A 57 -20.84 7.44 7.64
CA THR A 57 -21.55 7.73 6.37
C THR A 57 -20.68 8.51 5.38
N ALA A 58 -19.42 8.79 5.71
CA ALA A 58 -18.47 9.43 4.81
C ALA A 58 -17.69 8.35 4.05
N GLY A 59 -17.67 8.47 2.72
CA GLY A 59 -16.91 7.62 1.82
C GLY A 59 -15.86 8.41 1.05
N LEU A 60 -14.81 7.70 0.68
CA LEU A 60 -13.72 8.20 -0.13
C LEU A 60 -13.49 7.19 -1.26
N ILE A 61 -13.69 7.64 -2.50
CA ILE A 61 -13.46 6.85 -3.71
C ILE A 61 -12.15 7.31 -4.33
N LYS A 62 -11.17 6.41 -4.42
CA LYS A 62 -9.93 6.61 -5.15
C LYS A 62 -10.11 6.06 -6.56
N VAL A 63 -10.13 6.94 -7.56
CA VAL A 63 -10.20 6.57 -8.98
C VAL A 63 -8.83 6.05 -9.43
N VAL A 64 -8.82 4.82 -9.96
CA VAL A 64 -7.62 4.23 -10.56
C VAL A 64 -7.57 4.67 -12.03
N PRO A 65 -6.56 5.47 -12.43
CA PRO A 65 -6.65 6.31 -13.62
C PRO A 65 -6.40 5.55 -14.92
N SER A 66 -5.51 4.55 -14.92
CA SER A 66 -4.97 4.02 -16.17
C SER A 66 -4.41 2.61 -16.03
N HIS A 67 -4.29 1.94 -17.18
CA HIS A 67 -3.59 0.66 -17.31
C HIS A 67 -2.13 0.74 -16.84
N SER A 68 -1.48 1.90 -16.98
CA SER A 68 -0.10 2.10 -16.55
C SER A 68 0.06 2.07 -15.03
N HIS A 69 -0.94 2.54 -14.30
CA HIS A 69 -1.01 2.44 -12.84
C HIS A 69 -1.14 0.98 -12.38
N ASP A 70 -2.08 0.25 -12.96
CA ASP A 70 -2.27 -1.18 -12.69
C ASP A 70 -1.03 -1.99 -13.07
N THR A 71 -0.44 -1.72 -14.25
CA THR A 71 0.76 -2.41 -14.75
C THR A 71 1.98 -2.17 -13.86
N THR A 72 2.17 -0.95 -13.35
CA THR A 72 3.30 -0.66 -12.45
C THR A 72 3.15 -1.40 -11.13
N THR A 73 1.94 -1.41 -10.57
CA THR A 73 1.62 -2.14 -9.34
C THR A 73 1.81 -3.65 -9.53
N ASP A 74 1.28 -4.23 -10.61
CA ASP A 74 1.41 -5.65 -10.96
C ASP A 74 2.87 -6.06 -11.24
N ARG A 75 3.66 -5.24 -11.93
CA ARG A 75 5.10 -5.51 -12.12
C ARG A 75 5.86 -5.54 -10.80
N PHE A 76 5.49 -4.68 -9.85
CA PHE A 76 6.10 -4.66 -8.52
C PHE A 76 5.78 -5.95 -7.75
N THR A 77 4.52 -6.38 -7.72
CA THR A 77 4.12 -7.63 -7.04
C THR A 77 4.77 -8.85 -7.69
N ARG A 78 4.77 -8.95 -9.02
CA ARG A 78 5.44 -10.06 -9.74
C ARG A 78 6.93 -10.14 -9.47
N TYR A 79 7.59 -8.99 -9.30
CA TYR A 79 8.99 -8.98 -8.91
C TYR A 79 9.19 -9.58 -7.53
N ILE A 80 8.37 -9.18 -6.54
CA ILE A 80 8.40 -9.77 -5.20
C ILE A 80 8.17 -11.28 -5.28
N ASP A 81 7.14 -11.73 -6.00
CA ASP A 81 6.82 -13.16 -6.15
C ASP A 81 8.01 -13.94 -6.71
N SER A 82 8.61 -13.44 -7.80
CA SER A 82 9.78 -14.05 -8.42
C SER A 82 10.96 -14.16 -7.44
N ARG A 83 11.18 -13.13 -6.60
CA ARG A 83 12.23 -13.15 -5.58
C ARG A 83 11.92 -14.15 -4.47
N LEU A 84 10.68 -14.21 -4.00
CA LEU A 84 10.27 -15.17 -2.97
C LEU A 84 10.33 -16.61 -3.47
N SER A 85 9.89 -16.88 -4.70
CA SER A 85 10.05 -18.21 -5.32
C SER A 85 11.51 -18.60 -5.50
N ALA A 86 12.39 -17.65 -5.85
CA ALA A 86 13.83 -17.90 -5.93
C ALA A 86 14.47 -18.22 -4.56
N MET A 87 13.84 -17.83 -3.45
CA MET A 87 14.24 -18.21 -2.09
C MET A 87 13.70 -19.58 -1.67
N GLY A 88 12.90 -20.23 -2.52
CA GLY A 88 12.26 -21.52 -2.26
C GLY A 88 10.89 -21.40 -1.58
N ILE A 89 10.30 -20.20 -1.50
CA ILE A 89 8.92 -20.04 -1.02
C ILE A 89 7.98 -20.56 -2.09
N ASP A 90 7.20 -21.59 -1.75
CA ASP A 90 6.17 -22.13 -2.62
C ASP A 90 5.09 -21.07 -2.87
N THR A 91 4.66 -20.95 -4.13
CA THR A 91 3.69 -19.95 -4.59
C THR A 91 2.35 -20.02 -3.87
N PHE A 92 1.96 -21.18 -3.34
CA PHE A 92 0.76 -21.30 -2.52
C PHE A 92 0.86 -20.52 -1.22
N TYR A 93 2.08 -20.24 -0.73
CA TYR A 93 2.37 -19.42 0.46
C TYR A 93 2.68 -17.95 0.18
N ILE A 94 2.53 -17.53 -1.07
CA ILE A 94 2.65 -16.14 -1.50
C ILE A 94 1.23 -15.64 -1.82
N MET A 95 0.62 -14.92 -0.88
CA MET A 95 -0.78 -14.54 -1.02
C MET A 95 -0.96 -13.02 -1.07
N TRP A 96 -1.36 -12.55 -2.25
CA TRP A 96 -1.86 -11.21 -2.47
C TRP A 96 -3.39 -11.18 -2.33
N ALA A 97 -3.91 -10.22 -1.57
CA ALA A 97 -5.34 -10.08 -1.31
C ALA A 97 -5.98 -8.92 -2.10
N ALA A 98 -5.27 -8.32 -3.05
CA ALA A 98 -5.78 -7.34 -4.02
C ALA A 98 -6.73 -6.30 -3.38
N THR A 99 -7.97 -6.21 -3.90
CA THR A 99 -9.00 -5.25 -3.47
C THR A 99 -9.79 -5.68 -2.24
N SER A 100 -9.26 -6.62 -1.44
CA SER A 100 -9.91 -7.03 -0.20
C SER A 100 -10.10 -5.85 0.73
N THR A 101 -11.25 -5.81 1.38
CA THR A 101 -11.60 -4.75 2.31
C THR A 101 -11.29 -5.13 3.73
N TYR A 102 -10.49 -4.31 4.41
CA TYR A 102 -10.16 -4.50 5.82
C TYR A 102 -11.04 -3.59 6.68
N LYS A 103 -11.82 -4.20 7.56
CA LYS A 103 -12.88 -3.56 8.35
C LYS A 103 -12.52 -3.57 9.84
N PRO A 104 -11.82 -2.54 10.37
CA PRO A 104 -11.50 -2.47 11.81
C PRO A 104 -12.76 -2.40 12.68
N THR A 105 -13.87 -1.88 12.14
CA THR A 105 -15.21 -1.90 12.74
C THR A 105 -16.25 -2.04 11.63
N PRO A 106 -17.51 -2.40 11.93
CA PRO A 106 -18.58 -2.42 10.92
C PRO A 106 -18.82 -1.07 10.24
N ALA A 107 -18.45 0.03 10.90
CA ALA A 107 -18.64 1.40 10.40
C ALA A 107 -17.43 1.94 9.63
N LYS A 108 -16.36 1.15 9.44
CA LYS A 108 -15.12 1.61 8.84
C LYS A 108 -14.48 0.53 7.99
N GLY A 109 -13.99 0.89 6.81
CA GLY A 109 -13.26 -0.04 5.96
C GLY A 109 -12.40 0.67 4.94
N LYS A 110 -11.40 -0.05 4.42
CA LYS A 110 -10.53 0.41 3.34
C LYS A 110 -10.05 -0.76 2.51
N GLN A 111 -9.98 -0.52 1.20
CA GLN A 111 -9.31 -1.37 0.22
C GLN A 111 -7.94 -0.79 -0.11
N GLY A 112 -6.92 -1.64 -0.23
CA GLY A 112 -5.61 -1.28 -0.78
C GLY A 112 -5.57 -1.49 -2.29
N ASP A 113 -4.51 -1.04 -2.95
CA ASP A 113 -4.29 -1.43 -4.35
C ASP A 113 -3.84 -2.89 -4.43
N GLN A 114 -2.89 -3.28 -3.57
CA GLN A 114 -2.47 -4.65 -3.30
C GLN A 114 -2.06 -4.81 -1.84
N THR A 115 -2.34 -5.96 -1.24
CA THR A 115 -1.93 -6.29 0.13
C THR A 115 -1.38 -7.71 0.19
N PHE A 116 -0.38 -7.95 1.03
CA PHE A 116 0.25 -9.25 1.23
C PHE A 116 -0.05 -9.77 2.63
N ILE A 117 -0.57 -10.99 2.72
CA ILE A 117 -0.91 -11.64 4.00
C ILE A 117 -0.05 -12.91 4.15
N PRO A 118 0.82 -12.97 5.17
CA PRO A 118 1.66 -14.14 5.38
C PRO A 118 0.86 -15.34 5.93
N PRO A 119 1.38 -16.57 5.77
CA PRO A 119 0.70 -17.80 6.21
C PRO A 119 0.27 -17.81 7.68
N SER A 120 1.03 -17.16 8.56
CA SER A 120 0.73 -17.04 9.99
C SER A 120 -0.57 -16.28 10.29
N ARG A 121 -1.13 -15.56 9.30
CA ARG A 121 -2.36 -14.75 9.43
C ARG A 121 -3.53 -15.28 8.60
N TRP A 122 -3.39 -16.46 8.02
CA TRP A 122 -4.49 -17.10 7.32
C TRP A 122 -5.47 -17.73 8.30
N PRO A 123 -6.75 -17.90 7.92
CA PRO A 123 -7.71 -18.64 8.71
C PRO A 123 -7.17 -20.05 9.01
N SER A 124 -7.23 -20.45 10.27
CA SER A 124 -6.94 -21.80 10.70
C SER A 124 -8.20 -22.45 11.25
N ALA A 125 -8.26 -23.78 11.30
CA ALA A 125 -9.41 -24.51 11.84
C ALA A 125 -9.73 -24.14 13.31
N GLN A 126 -8.80 -23.51 14.04
CA GLN A 126 -8.97 -23.08 15.43
C GLN A 126 -9.24 -21.58 15.61
N GLN A 127 -9.09 -20.74 14.58
CA GLN A 127 -9.41 -19.30 14.62
C GLN A 127 -10.67 -19.02 13.80
N THR A 128 -11.45 -18.03 14.24
CA THR A 128 -12.65 -17.55 13.51
C THR A 128 -12.31 -17.29 12.04
N ALA A 129 -13.27 -17.53 11.15
CA ALA A 129 -13.12 -17.60 9.68
C ALA A 129 -12.60 -16.34 8.95
N ASP A 130 -12.11 -15.33 9.68
CA ASP A 130 -11.68 -14.05 9.12
C ASP A 130 -10.16 -14.03 8.88
N TRP A 131 -9.76 -13.57 7.70
CA TRP A 131 -8.36 -13.33 7.36
C TRP A 131 -7.76 -12.24 8.25
N GLY A 132 -6.51 -12.42 8.69
CA GLY A 132 -5.79 -11.39 9.43
C GLY A 132 -5.41 -10.17 8.58
N TRP A 133 -4.97 -9.10 9.24
CA TRP A 133 -4.42 -7.91 8.58
C TRP A 133 -3.20 -8.27 7.72
N PRO A 134 -2.92 -7.54 6.62
CA PRO A 134 -1.73 -7.77 5.83
C PRO A 134 -0.49 -7.28 6.56
N THR A 135 0.69 -7.79 6.22
CA THR A 135 1.98 -7.25 6.69
C THR A 135 2.48 -6.13 5.78
N PHE A 136 2.15 -6.20 4.49
CA PHE A 136 2.61 -5.28 3.48
C PHE A 136 1.46 -4.77 2.62
N VAL A 137 1.45 -3.46 2.35
CA VAL A 137 0.43 -2.80 1.54
C VAL A 137 1.12 -1.96 0.46
N LEU A 138 0.65 -2.06 -0.77
CA LEU A 138 0.99 -1.17 -1.87
C LEU A 138 -0.16 -0.18 -2.11
N GLU A 139 0.21 1.09 -2.25
CA GLU A 139 -0.70 2.17 -2.61
C GLU A 139 -0.05 2.99 -3.72
N THR A 140 -0.60 2.89 -4.92
CA THR A 140 -0.14 3.59 -6.11
C THR A 140 -1.05 4.79 -6.37
N GLY A 141 -0.50 5.88 -6.85
CA GLY A 141 -1.27 7.05 -7.29
C GLY A 141 -0.44 7.93 -8.21
N VAL A 142 -1.03 9.02 -8.69
CA VAL A 142 -0.31 10.03 -9.47
C VAL A 142 0.57 10.91 -8.55
N SER A 143 1.22 11.92 -9.12
CA SER A 143 2.20 12.74 -8.41
C SER A 143 1.54 13.68 -7.39
N GLU A 144 0.46 14.35 -7.79
CA GLU A 144 -0.32 15.25 -6.93
C GLU A 144 -1.01 14.51 -5.78
N SER A 145 -1.14 13.18 -5.92
CA SER A 145 -1.78 12.30 -4.96
C SER A 145 -0.91 11.93 -3.76
N LEU A 146 0.40 12.18 -3.82
CA LEU A 146 1.34 11.71 -2.79
C LEU A 146 0.99 12.16 -1.35
N PRO A 147 0.57 13.41 -1.08
CA PRO A 147 0.14 13.79 0.28
C PRO A 147 -0.98 12.92 0.83
N ARG A 148 -1.96 12.55 -0.01
CA ARG A 148 -3.08 11.70 0.39
C ARG A 148 -2.66 10.23 0.54
N LEU A 149 -1.78 9.73 -0.32
CA LEU A 149 -1.19 8.38 -0.15
C LEU A 149 -0.44 8.23 1.18
N ARG A 150 0.21 9.29 1.67
CA ARG A 150 0.84 9.29 3.00
C ARG A 150 -0.19 9.22 4.13
N GLU A 151 -1.36 9.84 3.96
CA GLU A 151 -2.48 9.63 4.90
C GLU A 151 -3.04 8.20 4.83
N ASP A 152 -3.06 7.59 3.65
CA ASP A 152 -3.42 6.17 3.51
C ASP A 152 -2.43 5.28 4.26
N ALA A 153 -1.13 5.54 4.19
CA ALA A 153 -0.13 4.82 4.99
C ALA A 153 -0.41 4.93 6.50
N ARG A 154 -0.69 6.14 7.01
CA ARG A 154 -1.05 6.33 8.42
C ARG A 154 -2.35 5.60 8.79
N TRP A 155 -3.33 5.58 7.90
CA TRP A 155 -4.57 4.85 8.10
C TRP A 155 -4.31 3.36 8.28
N TRP A 156 -3.49 2.75 7.42
CA TRP A 156 -3.15 1.32 7.49
C TRP A 156 -2.53 0.98 8.84
N PHE A 157 -1.51 1.73 9.27
CA PHE A 157 -0.87 1.48 10.57
C PHE A 157 -1.83 1.64 11.75
N ALA A 158 -2.61 2.73 11.76
CA ALA A 158 -3.47 3.06 12.89
C ALA A 158 -4.60 2.04 13.06
N ASN A 159 -5.26 1.64 11.97
CA ASN A 159 -6.42 0.76 12.02
C ASN A 159 -6.03 -0.72 12.15
N SER A 160 -4.83 -1.11 11.70
CA SER A 160 -4.30 -2.45 11.92
C SER A 160 -3.60 -2.60 13.27
N ARG A 161 -3.54 -1.55 14.11
CA ARG A 161 -2.77 -1.54 15.37
C ARG A 161 -1.31 -1.97 15.18
N GLY A 162 -0.71 -1.61 14.06
CA GLY A 162 0.67 -1.98 13.71
C GLY A 162 0.84 -3.36 13.09
N ASP A 163 -0.21 -4.16 12.88
CA ASP A 163 -0.13 -5.43 12.16
C ASP A 163 0.38 -5.26 10.72
N VAL A 164 -0.03 -4.18 10.03
CA VAL A 164 0.66 -3.71 8.82
C VAL A 164 2.03 -3.18 9.22
N ARG A 165 3.09 -3.81 8.69
CA ARG A 165 4.48 -3.49 9.03
C ARG A 165 5.06 -2.45 8.09
N ILE A 166 4.67 -2.53 6.82
CA ILE A 166 5.21 -1.69 5.75
C ILE A 166 4.08 -1.26 4.83
N VAL A 167 4.06 0.03 4.48
CA VAL A 167 3.24 0.54 3.38
C VAL A 167 4.20 1.13 2.33
N LEU A 168 4.16 0.62 1.10
CA LEU A 168 4.92 1.17 -0.01
C LEU A 168 4.00 2.04 -0.87
N LEU A 169 4.35 3.32 -0.97
CA LEU A 169 3.67 4.26 -1.85
C LEU A 169 4.40 4.32 -3.19
N ILE A 170 3.66 4.25 -4.29
CA ILE A 170 4.18 4.46 -5.65
C ILE A 170 3.48 5.69 -6.23
N SER A 171 4.20 6.79 -6.35
CA SER A 171 3.68 8.04 -6.92
C SER A 171 4.23 8.23 -8.32
N ILE A 172 3.33 8.21 -9.31
CA ILE A 172 3.66 8.17 -10.72
C ILE A 172 3.50 9.57 -11.33
N LYS A 173 4.56 10.04 -11.99
CA LYS A 173 4.54 11.16 -12.92
C LYS A 173 5.30 10.76 -14.18
N LYS A 174 4.91 11.28 -15.34
CA LYS A 174 5.60 11.02 -16.62
C LYS A 174 7.13 11.20 -16.55
N SER A 175 7.58 12.21 -15.80
CA SER A 175 9.00 12.54 -15.68
C SER A 175 9.71 11.85 -14.51
N CYS A 176 8.96 11.28 -13.56
CA CYS A 176 9.52 10.73 -12.33
C CYS A 176 8.53 9.80 -11.63
N VAL A 177 8.98 8.59 -11.27
CA VAL A 177 8.27 7.71 -10.35
C VAL A 177 8.96 7.74 -9.00
N LYS A 178 8.19 8.04 -7.95
CA LYS A 178 8.66 8.08 -6.58
C LYS A 178 8.12 6.91 -5.79
N PHE A 179 9.01 6.19 -5.13
CA PHE A 179 8.68 5.15 -4.16
C PHE A 179 8.92 5.68 -2.76
N GLU A 180 7.98 5.50 -1.85
CA GLU A 180 8.18 5.76 -0.42
C GLU A 180 7.83 4.53 0.40
N LYS A 181 8.83 3.91 1.05
CA LYS A 181 8.62 2.85 2.03
C LYS A 181 8.33 3.50 3.39
N TRP A 182 7.11 3.38 3.87
CA TRP A 182 6.68 3.85 5.18
C TRP A 182 6.67 2.73 6.20
N GLN A 183 7.03 3.06 7.44
CA GLN A 183 6.96 2.15 8.59
C GLN A 183 6.78 2.91 9.90
N LEU A 184 6.50 2.19 10.99
CA LEU A 184 6.41 2.73 12.34
C LEU A 184 7.78 2.79 13.01
N ALA A 185 8.00 3.82 13.84
CA ALA A 185 9.10 3.83 14.80
C ALA A 185 8.84 2.84 15.95
N PRO A 186 9.88 2.43 16.70
CA PRO A 186 9.71 1.66 17.94
C PRO A 186 8.71 2.32 18.90
N PRO A 187 7.89 1.55 19.65
CA PRO A 187 6.86 2.12 20.52
C PRO A 187 7.40 3.07 21.60
N ASN A 188 8.66 2.86 22.00
CA ASN A 188 9.39 3.64 23.00
C ASN A 188 10.20 4.81 22.39
N ALA A 189 10.06 5.09 21.09
CA ALA A 189 10.70 6.23 20.45
C ALA A 189 10.24 7.55 21.09
N ALA A 190 11.19 8.49 21.25
CA ALA A 190 10.90 9.83 21.74
C ALA A 190 9.87 10.55 20.83
N ARG A 191 9.08 11.45 21.42
CA ARG A 191 8.02 12.19 20.74
C ARG A 191 8.26 13.70 20.85
N PRO A 192 8.21 14.45 19.73
CA PRO A 192 8.08 13.96 18.35
C PRO A 192 9.36 13.25 17.87
N LEU A 193 9.27 12.44 16.81
CA LEU A 193 10.46 11.94 16.12
C LEU A 193 11.31 13.10 15.62
N THR A 194 12.57 13.14 16.06
CA THR A 194 13.54 14.10 15.54
C THR A 194 14.20 13.55 14.28
N ARG A 195 14.70 14.45 13.42
CA ARG A 195 15.46 14.05 12.23
C ARG A 195 16.70 13.21 12.58
N ALA A 196 17.38 13.56 13.68
CA ALA A 196 18.54 12.81 14.15
C ALA A 196 18.18 11.37 14.55
N TYR A 197 17.05 11.19 15.26
CA TYR A 197 16.57 9.87 15.64
C TYR A 197 16.15 9.05 14.41
N ILE A 198 15.44 9.66 13.45
CA ILE A 198 15.11 9.00 12.18
C ILE A 198 16.39 8.54 11.49
N ASN A 199 17.38 9.41 11.30
CA ASN A 199 18.65 9.05 10.67
C ASN A 199 19.35 7.88 11.38
N SER A 200 19.28 7.80 12.72
CA SER A 200 19.84 6.68 13.49
C SER A 200 19.11 5.34 13.25
N MET A 201 17.81 5.39 12.99
CA MET A 201 17.03 4.20 12.59
C MET A 201 17.33 3.80 11.14
N LEU A 202 17.61 4.78 10.27
CA LEU A 202 17.94 4.53 8.86
C LEU A 202 19.35 3.97 8.67
N SER A 203 20.29 4.23 9.58
CA SER A 203 21.63 3.66 9.53
C SER A 203 21.67 2.16 9.89
N GLN A 204 20.58 1.60 10.41
CA GLN A 204 20.45 0.17 10.63
C GLN A 204 20.14 -0.53 9.30
N SER A 205 20.85 -1.60 8.98
CA SER A 205 20.66 -2.36 7.74
C SER A 205 20.32 -3.83 8.06
N PRO A 206 19.10 -4.30 7.77
CA PRO A 206 17.96 -3.52 7.26
C PRO A 206 17.35 -2.59 8.32
N SER A 207 16.75 -1.49 7.88
CA SER A 207 15.90 -0.67 8.76
C SER A 207 14.59 -1.43 8.99
N MET A 208 14.49 -2.05 10.17
CA MET A 208 13.44 -3.01 10.53
C MET A 208 12.24 -2.30 11.20
N PRO A 209 11.00 -2.40 10.66
CA PRO A 209 9.81 -2.01 11.41
C PRO A 209 9.65 -2.86 12.69
N PRO A 210 8.99 -2.35 13.72
CA PRO A 210 8.56 -3.16 14.86
C PRO A 210 7.63 -4.29 14.43
N LEU A 211 7.93 -5.51 14.86
CA LEU A 211 7.15 -6.72 14.59
C LEU A 211 6.09 -7.01 15.66
N ILE A 212 5.66 -5.96 16.36
CA ILE A 212 4.70 -6.02 17.47
C ILE A 212 3.54 -5.08 17.21
N GLN A 213 2.39 -5.37 17.82
CA GLN A 213 1.26 -4.45 17.79
C GLN A 213 1.59 -3.17 18.57
N GLN A 214 1.09 -2.04 18.05
CA GLN A 214 1.21 -0.72 18.65
C GLN A 214 -0.14 -0.01 18.66
N PRO A 215 -0.64 0.47 19.80
CA PRO A 215 -1.84 1.30 19.86
C PRO A 215 -1.74 2.52 18.94
N ALA A 216 -2.82 2.90 18.25
CA ALA A 216 -2.80 4.02 17.30
C ALA A 216 -2.29 5.34 17.94
N ALA A 217 -2.67 5.61 19.19
CA ALA A 217 -2.22 6.78 19.94
C ALA A 217 -0.70 6.82 20.22
N THR A 218 0.00 5.69 20.04
CA THR A 218 1.45 5.62 20.24
C THR A 218 2.28 5.63 18.96
N GLN A 219 1.64 5.50 17.82
CA GLN A 219 2.32 5.31 16.55
C GLN A 219 2.96 6.60 16.05
N GLN A 220 4.20 6.48 15.55
CA GLN A 220 4.88 7.53 14.81
C GLN A 220 5.35 6.93 13.48
N ALA A 221 4.58 7.16 12.41
CA ALA A 221 4.92 6.72 11.08
C ALA A 221 5.97 7.66 10.45
N TYR A 222 6.94 7.09 9.74
CA TYR A 222 7.95 7.84 9.00
C TYR A 222 8.29 7.15 7.68
N CYS A 223 8.80 7.93 6.73
CA CYS A 223 9.34 7.41 5.47
C CYS A 223 10.74 6.84 5.73
N ALA A 224 10.90 5.53 5.63
CA ALA A 224 12.15 4.83 5.86
C ALA A 224 13.05 4.78 4.62
N GLN A 225 12.47 4.72 3.43
CA GLN A 225 13.22 4.80 2.17
C GLN A 225 12.42 5.61 1.17
N ALA A 226 13.10 6.49 0.44
CA ALA A 226 12.55 7.22 -0.68
C ALA A 226 13.44 6.97 -1.90
N VAL A 227 12.83 6.54 -3.00
CA VAL A 227 13.52 6.33 -4.28
C VAL A 227 12.84 7.15 -5.35
N GLU A 228 13.63 7.82 -6.17
CA GLU A 228 13.16 8.57 -7.33
C GLU A 228 13.78 7.97 -8.59
N VAL A 229 12.93 7.58 -9.53
CA VAL A 229 13.30 7.01 -10.82
C VAL A 229 12.88 7.99 -11.90
N THR A 230 13.85 8.52 -12.63
CA THR A 230 13.64 9.38 -13.80
C THR A 230 14.12 8.63 -15.05
N PRO A 231 13.83 9.13 -16.28
CA PRO A 231 14.37 8.54 -17.49
C PRO A 231 15.91 8.47 -17.49
N ALA A 232 16.58 9.49 -16.93
CA ALA A 232 18.03 9.56 -16.86
C ALA A 232 18.59 8.74 -15.68
N ASP A 233 18.15 9.05 -14.46
CA ASP A 233 18.82 8.63 -13.23
C ASP A 233 17.90 8.00 -12.20
N ILE A 234 18.51 7.31 -11.23
CA ILE A 234 17.86 6.68 -10.09
C ILE A 234 18.56 7.10 -8.80
N HIS A 235 17.79 7.67 -7.86
CA HIS A 235 18.32 8.16 -6.59
C HIS A 235 17.65 7.45 -5.42
N GLY A 236 18.44 7.04 -4.42
CA GLY A 236 17.93 6.46 -3.17
C GLY A 236 17.69 4.94 -3.20
N ALA A 237 17.87 4.28 -4.35
CA ALA A 237 17.80 2.82 -4.46
C ALA A 237 18.87 2.13 -3.57
N PRO A 238 18.64 0.89 -3.11
CA PRO A 238 17.50 0.01 -3.36
C PRO A 238 16.29 0.25 -2.43
N ILE A 239 15.12 -0.28 -2.79
CA ILE A 239 14.06 -0.59 -1.82
C ILE A 239 14.36 -1.95 -1.20
N ILE A 240 14.31 -2.04 0.13
CA ILE A 240 14.53 -3.29 0.88
C ILE A 240 13.30 -3.58 1.72
N LEU A 241 12.68 -4.73 1.48
CA LEU A 241 11.58 -5.27 2.29
C LEU A 241 12.13 -6.41 3.16
N PRO A 242 12.25 -6.21 4.48
CA PRO A 242 12.81 -7.24 5.33
C PRO A 242 11.93 -8.48 5.39
N PHE A 243 12.53 -9.66 5.25
CA PHE A 243 11.78 -10.92 5.20
C PHE A 243 10.90 -11.11 6.44
N ALA A 244 11.45 -10.84 7.62
CA ALA A 244 10.74 -11.00 8.88
C ALA A 244 9.53 -10.06 9.01
N ALA A 245 9.56 -8.87 8.39
CA ALA A 245 8.38 -8.01 8.33
C ALA A 245 7.31 -8.53 7.38
N LEU A 246 7.70 -9.17 6.28
CA LEU A 246 6.75 -9.73 5.32
C LEU A 246 6.07 -10.98 5.88
N PHE A 247 6.82 -11.88 6.54
CA PHE A 247 6.35 -13.21 6.93
C PHE A 247 6.01 -13.40 8.42
N ASP A 248 6.25 -12.41 9.27
CA ASP A 248 6.15 -12.51 10.75
C ASP A 248 6.94 -13.69 11.34
N ARG A 249 8.10 -14.02 10.74
CA ARG A 249 9.04 -15.04 11.26
C ARG A 249 10.45 -14.76 10.77
N ASP A 250 11.43 -15.30 11.46
CA ASP A 250 12.82 -15.23 11.01
C ASP A 250 13.01 -15.96 9.66
N PRO A 251 13.94 -15.48 8.81
CA PRO A 251 14.27 -16.14 7.56
C PRO A 251 14.95 -17.49 7.82
N GLY A 252 14.61 -18.48 7.00
CA GLY A 252 15.33 -19.73 6.86
C GLY A 252 16.65 -19.58 6.09
N PRO A 253 17.41 -20.67 5.90
CA PRO A 253 18.77 -20.61 5.32
C PRO A 253 18.86 -20.02 3.90
N SER A 254 17.82 -20.18 3.07
CA SER A 254 17.75 -19.65 1.69
C SER A 254 16.94 -18.36 1.57
N GLU A 255 16.34 -17.90 2.66
CA GLU A 255 15.45 -16.75 2.68
C GLU A 255 16.22 -15.51 3.09
N THR A 256 15.98 -14.41 2.39
CA THR A 256 16.67 -13.13 2.61
C THR A 256 15.68 -11.99 2.41
N ASP A 257 16.09 -10.78 2.78
CA ASP A 257 15.29 -9.59 2.49
C ASP A 257 15.07 -9.43 0.98
N VAL A 258 13.87 -8.99 0.59
CA VAL A 258 13.57 -8.71 -0.81
C VAL A 258 14.18 -7.36 -1.17
N VAL A 259 15.25 -7.39 -1.95
CA VAL A 259 15.96 -6.21 -2.46
C VAL A 259 15.50 -5.90 -3.88
N ILE A 260 14.91 -4.73 -4.09
CA ILE A 260 14.59 -4.19 -5.42
C ILE A 260 15.63 -3.12 -5.76
N ASN A 261 16.64 -3.49 -6.55
CA ASN A 261 17.76 -2.59 -6.88
C ASN A 261 17.40 -1.59 -7.98
N ALA A 262 18.31 -0.67 -8.30
CA ALA A 262 18.10 0.36 -9.32
C ALA A 262 17.69 -0.21 -10.70
N GLN A 263 18.33 -1.29 -11.15
CA GLN A 263 17.99 -1.93 -12.42
C GLN A 263 16.56 -2.49 -12.43
N GLN A 264 16.14 -3.11 -11.32
CA GLN A 264 14.79 -3.67 -11.24
C GLN A 264 13.72 -2.61 -11.06
N LEU A 265 14.00 -1.55 -10.29
CA LEU A 265 13.12 -0.37 -10.23
C LEU A 265 12.93 0.24 -11.63
N ARG A 266 14.00 0.37 -12.43
CA ARG A 266 13.91 0.81 -13.83
C ARG A 266 13.02 -0.13 -14.66
N ALA A 267 13.21 -1.44 -14.54
CA ALA A 267 12.43 -2.43 -15.28
C ALA A 267 10.93 -2.42 -14.91
N ILE A 268 10.62 -2.19 -13.62
CA ILE A 268 9.24 -2.08 -13.12
C ILE A 268 8.52 -0.89 -13.77
N VAL A 269 9.19 0.26 -13.86
CA VAL A 269 8.58 1.51 -14.35
C VAL A 269 8.78 1.80 -15.83
N HIS A 270 9.54 0.97 -16.56
CA HIS A 270 9.90 1.19 -17.98
C HIS A 270 8.69 1.42 -18.91
N VAL A 271 7.48 0.99 -18.55
CA VAL A 271 6.29 1.26 -19.38
C VAL A 271 5.82 2.72 -19.30
N LEU A 272 6.39 3.53 -18.40
CA LEU A 272 6.00 4.91 -18.14
C LEU A 272 6.86 5.94 -18.87
N PHE A 273 8.08 5.58 -19.29
CA PHE A 273 9.00 6.44 -20.04
C PHE A 273 9.95 5.63 -20.92
#